data_AF-A0A811RI67-F1
#
_entry.id   AF-A0A811RI67-F1
#
_cell.length_a   1.000
_cell.length_b   1.000
_cell.length_c   1.000
_cell.angle_alpha   90.00
_cell.angle_beta   90.00
_cell.angle_gamma   90.00
#
_symmetry.space_group_name_H-M   'P 1'
#
loop_
_entity.id
_entity.type
_entity.pdbx_description
1 polymer ?
#
loop_
_entity_poly.entity_id
_entity_poly.type
_entity_poly.pdbx_seq_one_letter_code
_entity_poly.pdbx_strand_id
1 'polypeptide(L)'
;MDSPEEAEAALVHKISSLTAAIVKLPSLSPSLEVNALFTNLVMACIPRSMMDVERLAPELQRMRASLIRLCADADALLEAHYSDLLATFDNPLDHLTLFPYFSNYLLLSQLEHALLAHHVLGPRRLRRLRPAPAQLPRARGTPPPYHRLRQLRHLRGCQRPGVPPLERRRRAHRAYGVPHLRRGRRH
;
A
#
# COMPACT_ATOMS: atom_id res chain seq x y z
N MET A 1 -11.32 -34.09 -11.29
CA MET A 1 -10.32 -33.23 -10.63
C MET A 1 -9.18 -33.15 -11.60
N ASP A 2 -8.93 -31.97 -12.15
CA ASP A 2 -7.79 -31.77 -13.04
C ASP A 2 -6.50 -32.01 -12.24
N SER A 3 -5.53 -32.67 -12.86
CA SER A 3 -4.22 -32.88 -12.25
C SER A 3 -3.46 -31.55 -12.10
N PRO A 4 -2.52 -31.43 -11.15
CA PRO A 4 -1.70 -30.22 -11.00
C PRO A 4 -1.01 -29.78 -12.29
N GLU A 5 -0.53 -30.73 -13.10
CA GLU A 5 0.13 -30.46 -14.38
C GLU A 5 -0.83 -29.89 -15.43
N GLU A 6 -2.07 -30.38 -15.51
CA GLU A 6 -3.10 -29.84 -16.40
C GLU A 6 -3.49 -28.41 -16.00
N ALA A 7 -3.58 -28.13 -14.69
CA ALA A 7 -3.86 -26.78 -14.19
C ALA A 7 -2.72 -25.80 -14.52
N GLU A 8 -1.46 -26.24 -14.42
CA GLU A 8 -0.30 -25.45 -14.79
C GLU A 8 -0.25 -25.18 -16.30
N ALA A 9 -0.48 -26.20 -17.12
CA ALA A 9 -0.55 -26.04 -18.57
C ALA A 9 -1.67 -25.07 -18.99
N ALA A 10 -2.85 -25.17 -18.36
CA ALA A 10 -3.96 -24.26 -18.58
C ALA A 10 -3.61 -22.81 -18.18
N LEU A 11 -2.88 -22.62 -17.08
CA LEU A 11 -2.40 -21.32 -16.64
C LEU A 11 -1.41 -20.71 -17.64
N VAL A 12 -0.41 -21.48 -18.09
CA VAL A 12 0.56 -21.04 -19.10
C VAL A 12 -0.16 -20.64 -20.39
N HIS A 13 -1.10 -21.47 -20.86
CA HIS A 13 -1.89 -21.18 -22.06
C HIS A 13 -2.69 -19.88 -21.92
N LYS A 14 -3.35 -19.67 -20.77
CA LYS A 14 -4.12 -18.46 -20.48
C LYS A 14 -3.23 -17.21 -20.46
N ILE A 15 -2.11 -17.24 -19.75
CA ILE A 15 -1.16 -16.11 -19.69
C ILE A 15 -0.57 -15.82 -21.08
N SER A 16 -0.22 -16.85 -21.83
CA SER A 16 0.32 -16.70 -23.20
C SER A 16 -0.70 -16.03 -24.13
N SER A 17 -1.97 -16.46 -24.04
CA SER A 17 -3.06 -15.89 -24.82
C SER A 17 -3.32 -14.41 -24.47
N LEU A 18 -3.33 -14.08 -23.18
CA LEU A 18 -3.47 -12.70 -22.71
C LEU A 18 -2.30 -11.83 -23.14
N THR A 19 -1.06 -12.34 -23.03
CA THR A 19 0.15 -11.63 -23.48
C THR A 19 0.07 -11.33 -24.98
N ALA A 20 -0.32 -12.32 -25.79
CA ALA A 20 -0.48 -12.14 -27.23
C ALA A 20 -1.58 -11.12 -27.58
N ALA A 21 -2.66 -11.02 -26.77
CA ALA A 21 -3.69 -10.00 -26.94
C ALA A 21 -3.16 -8.61 -26.57
N ILE A 22 -2.46 -8.48 -25.45
CA ILE A 22 -1.88 -7.20 -24.99
C ILE A 22 -0.88 -6.63 -26.00
N VAL A 23 -0.01 -7.48 -26.56
CA VAL A 23 0.99 -7.05 -27.57
C VAL A 23 0.35 -6.49 -28.85
N LYS A 24 -0.88 -6.89 -29.17
CA LYS A 24 -1.60 -6.42 -30.37
C LYS A 24 -2.29 -5.08 -30.16
N LEU A 25 -2.37 -4.59 -28.93
CA LEU A 25 -3.03 -3.32 -28.65
C LEU A 25 -2.22 -2.16 -29.28
N PRO A 26 -2.89 -1.16 -29.87
CA PRO A 26 -2.21 -0.01 -30.46
C PRO A 26 -1.62 0.93 -29.39
N SER A 27 -2.11 0.84 -28.16
CA SER A 27 -1.63 1.60 -27.00
C SER A 27 -1.93 0.85 -25.71
N LEU A 28 -1.09 1.05 -24.70
CA LEU A 28 -1.30 0.58 -23.33
C LEU A 28 -1.91 1.66 -22.42
N SER A 29 -2.28 2.82 -22.96
CA SER A 29 -2.95 3.88 -22.19
C SER A 29 -4.27 3.37 -21.59
N PRO A 30 -4.67 3.85 -20.41
CA PRO A 30 -5.88 3.38 -19.74
C PRO A 30 -7.11 3.45 -20.64
N SER A 31 -7.77 2.32 -20.81
CA SER A 31 -9.00 2.17 -21.58
C SER A 31 -9.76 0.95 -21.09
N LEU A 32 -11.04 0.81 -21.45
CA LEU A 32 -11.85 -0.33 -21.02
C LEU A 32 -11.22 -1.67 -21.45
N GLU A 33 -10.71 -1.74 -22.68
CA GLU A 33 -10.10 -2.94 -23.25
C GLU A 33 -8.77 -3.28 -22.58
N VAL A 34 -7.87 -2.30 -22.45
CA VAL A 34 -6.59 -2.45 -21.75
C VAL A 34 -6.82 -2.92 -20.31
N ASN A 35 -7.72 -2.24 -19.59
CA ASN A 35 -8.03 -2.55 -18.19
C ASN A 35 -8.62 -3.96 -18.04
N ALA A 36 -9.47 -4.40 -18.97
CA ALA A 36 -10.03 -5.75 -18.95
C ALA A 36 -8.95 -6.83 -19.15
N LEU A 37 -8.02 -6.63 -20.08
CA LEU A 37 -6.93 -7.58 -20.34
C LEU A 37 -5.99 -7.70 -19.14
N PHE A 38 -5.54 -6.58 -18.57
CA PHE A 38 -4.69 -6.59 -17.38
C PHE A 38 -5.42 -7.11 -16.14
N THR A 39 -6.71 -6.81 -15.96
CA THR A 39 -7.52 -7.39 -14.88
C THR A 39 -7.57 -8.91 -15.01
N ASN A 40 -7.85 -9.44 -16.22
CA ASN A 40 -7.88 -10.89 -16.45
C ASN A 40 -6.53 -11.55 -16.22
N LEU A 41 -5.43 -10.86 -16.55
CA LEU A 41 -4.07 -11.32 -16.27
C LEU A 41 -3.81 -11.40 -14.76
N VAL A 42 -4.06 -10.32 -14.02
CA VAL A 42 -3.90 -10.28 -12.57
C VAL A 42 -4.75 -11.36 -11.90
N MET A 43 -6.00 -11.51 -12.30
CA MET A 43 -6.91 -12.54 -11.78
C MET A 43 -6.42 -13.97 -12.08
N ALA A 44 -5.69 -14.19 -13.17
CA ALA A 44 -5.07 -15.48 -13.46
C ALA A 44 -3.86 -15.76 -12.55
N CYS A 45 -3.16 -14.72 -12.08
CA CYS A 45 -1.96 -14.84 -11.25
C CYS A 45 -2.23 -14.84 -9.73
N ILE A 46 -3.45 -14.51 -9.28
CA ILE A 46 -3.82 -14.49 -7.85
C ILE A 46 -3.86 -15.89 -7.21
N PRO A 47 -4.46 -16.93 -7.84
CA PRO A 47 -4.51 -18.26 -7.26
C PRO A 47 -3.11 -18.84 -7.03
N ARG A 48 -2.95 -19.63 -5.96
CA ARG A 48 -1.68 -20.32 -5.70
C ARG A 48 -1.36 -21.29 -6.84
N SER A 49 -0.13 -21.22 -7.33
CA SER A 49 0.43 -22.16 -8.29
C SER A 49 1.68 -22.82 -7.68
N MET A 50 1.90 -24.10 -7.99
CA MET A 50 3.11 -24.84 -7.61
C MET A 50 4.23 -24.70 -8.65
N MET A 51 3.96 -23.99 -9.74
CA MET A 51 4.87 -23.78 -10.84
C MET A 51 6.13 -23.04 -10.39
N ASP A 52 7.28 -23.64 -10.65
CA ASP A 52 8.57 -23.00 -10.46
C ASP A 52 8.88 -22.08 -11.65
N VAL A 53 8.61 -20.79 -11.47
CA VAL A 53 8.82 -19.76 -12.51
C VAL A 53 10.27 -19.60 -12.93
N GLU A 54 11.25 -20.04 -12.12
CA GLU A 54 12.67 -19.98 -12.46
C GLU A 54 13.08 -21.13 -13.40
N ARG A 55 12.30 -22.23 -13.41
CA ARG A 55 12.58 -23.43 -14.21
C ARG A 55 11.76 -23.53 -15.49
N LEU A 56 11.08 -22.44 -15.88
CA LEU A 56 10.34 -22.38 -17.14
C LEU A 56 11.24 -22.58 -18.36
N ALA A 57 10.67 -23.16 -19.42
CA ALA A 57 11.35 -23.28 -20.70
C ALA A 57 11.79 -21.90 -21.24
N PRO A 58 12.90 -21.81 -22.01
CA PRO A 58 13.45 -20.53 -22.46
C PRO A 58 12.48 -19.61 -23.21
N GLU A 59 11.50 -20.18 -23.92
CA GLU A 59 10.44 -19.42 -24.61
C GLU A 59 9.48 -18.75 -23.63
N LEU A 60 9.07 -19.47 -22.58
CA LEU A 60 8.21 -18.96 -21.52
C LEU A 60 8.94 -17.92 -20.66
N GLN A 61 10.25 -18.09 -20.44
CA GLN A 61 11.05 -17.05 -19.77
C GLN A 61 11.09 -15.74 -20.58
N ARG A 62 11.26 -15.83 -21.90
CA ARG A 62 11.21 -14.65 -22.77
C ARG A 62 9.83 -13.99 -22.78
N MET A 63 8.76 -14.78 -22.86
CA MET A 63 7.40 -14.28 -22.73
C MET A 63 7.19 -13.58 -21.38
N ARG A 64 7.64 -14.18 -20.27
CA ARG A 64 7.56 -13.59 -18.92
C ARG A 64 8.30 -12.26 -18.85
N ALA A 65 9.53 -12.19 -19.35
CA ALA A 65 10.29 -10.94 -19.39
C ALA A 65 9.58 -9.86 -20.23
N SER A 66 8.99 -10.23 -21.38
CA SER A 66 8.18 -9.33 -22.19
C SER A 66 6.95 -8.84 -21.43
N LEU A 67 6.27 -9.74 -20.72
CA LEU A 67 5.07 -9.41 -19.96
C LEU A 67 5.37 -8.47 -18.79
N ILE A 68 6.48 -8.67 -18.07
CA ILE A 68 6.94 -7.77 -17.00
C ILE A 68 7.13 -6.35 -17.55
N ARG A 69 7.75 -6.21 -18.73
CA ARG A 69 7.92 -4.91 -19.38
C ARG A 69 6.60 -4.28 -19.78
N LEU A 70 5.69 -5.06 -20.37
CA LEU A 70 4.35 -4.57 -20.74
C LEU A 70 3.56 -4.10 -19.52
N CYS A 71 3.63 -4.81 -18.39
CA CYS A 71 3.02 -4.37 -17.15
C CYS A 71 3.65 -3.05 -16.68
N ALA A 72 4.99 -2.95 -16.65
CA ALA A 72 5.67 -1.72 -16.23
C ALA A 72 5.29 -0.51 -17.10
N ASP A 73 5.23 -0.68 -18.42
CA ASP A 73 4.83 0.38 -19.35
C ASP A 73 3.35 0.78 -19.16
N ALA A 74 2.46 -0.20 -18.96
CA ALA A 74 1.04 0.06 -18.69
C ALA A 74 0.82 0.76 -17.34
N ASP A 75 1.53 0.33 -16.28
CA ASP A 75 1.48 0.94 -14.96
C ASP A 75 1.96 2.40 -15.02
N ALA A 76 3.06 2.68 -15.73
CA ALA A 76 3.56 4.04 -15.90
C ALA A 76 2.54 4.95 -16.62
N LEU A 77 1.88 4.45 -17.66
CA LEU A 77 0.82 5.19 -18.37
C LEU A 77 -0.43 5.40 -17.51
N LEU A 78 -0.78 4.40 -16.69
CA LEU A 78 -1.87 4.50 -15.73
C LEU A 78 -1.58 5.57 -14.67
N GLU A 79 -0.39 5.52 -14.07
CA GLU A 79 0.04 6.51 -13.07
C GLU A 79 0.09 7.92 -13.65
N ALA A 80 0.63 8.10 -14.87
CA ALA A 80 0.64 9.38 -15.54
C ALA A 80 -0.80 9.91 -15.77
N HIS A 81 -1.68 9.08 -16.33
CA HIS A 81 -3.08 9.45 -16.59
C HIS A 81 -3.81 9.92 -15.32
N TYR A 82 -3.67 9.18 -14.22
CA TYR A 82 -4.32 9.54 -12.97
C TYR A 82 -3.64 10.69 -12.25
N SER A 83 -2.33 10.89 -12.43
CA SER A 83 -1.62 12.06 -11.92
C SER A 83 -2.12 13.34 -12.60
N ASP A 84 -2.25 13.32 -13.93
CA ASP A 84 -2.83 14.43 -14.69
C ASP A 84 -4.27 14.73 -14.26
N LEU A 85 -5.09 13.69 -14.08
CA LEU A 85 -6.46 13.83 -13.59
C LEU A 85 -6.50 14.44 -12.18
N LEU A 86 -5.70 13.95 -11.24
CA LEU A 86 -5.68 14.42 -9.86
C LEU A 86 -5.20 15.88 -9.77
N ALA A 87 -4.27 16.28 -10.64
CA ALA A 87 -3.79 17.66 -10.72
C ALA A 87 -4.86 18.67 -11.17
N THR A 88 -6.01 18.21 -11.69
CA THR A 88 -7.13 19.11 -12.06
C THR A 88 -7.98 19.56 -10.88
N PHE A 89 -7.84 18.95 -9.70
CA PHE A 89 -8.61 19.30 -8.50
C PHE A 89 -7.86 20.31 -7.62
N ASP A 90 -8.59 21.19 -6.94
CA ASP A 90 -8.02 22.19 -6.02
C ASP A 90 -7.27 21.54 -4.84
N ASN A 91 -7.78 20.40 -4.34
CA ASN A 91 -7.13 19.60 -3.30
C ASN A 91 -6.98 18.13 -3.77
N PRO A 92 -5.91 17.78 -4.50
CA PRO A 92 -5.73 16.44 -5.08
C PRO A 92 -5.77 15.30 -4.05
N LEU A 93 -5.37 15.56 -2.80
CA LEU A 93 -5.29 14.54 -1.74
C LEU A 93 -6.67 14.02 -1.31
N ASP A 94 -7.72 14.82 -1.45
CA ASP A 94 -9.10 14.41 -1.14
C ASP A 94 -9.66 13.44 -2.21
N HIS A 95 -8.98 13.35 -3.36
CA HIS A 95 -9.43 12.60 -4.53
C HIS A 95 -8.60 11.35 -4.83
N LEU A 96 -7.64 10.98 -3.96
CA LEU A 96 -6.78 9.80 -4.18
C LEU A 96 -7.55 8.49 -4.40
N THR A 97 -8.79 8.40 -3.89
CA THR A 97 -9.68 7.24 -4.09
C THR A 97 -10.09 7.03 -5.55
N LEU A 98 -9.87 7.99 -6.45
CA LEU A 98 -10.06 7.83 -7.89
C LEU A 98 -9.02 6.90 -8.53
N PHE A 99 -7.82 6.81 -7.95
CA PHE A 99 -6.78 5.94 -8.48
C PHE A 99 -7.17 4.47 -8.23
N PRO A 100 -7.20 3.59 -9.26
CA PRO A 100 -7.77 2.25 -9.16
C PRO A 100 -7.14 1.37 -8.08
N TYR A 101 -5.86 1.60 -7.76
CA TYR A 101 -5.12 0.80 -6.79
C TYR A 101 -4.97 1.45 -5.41
N PHE A 102 -5.61 2.60 -5.16
CA PHE A 102 -5.50 3.31 -3.88
C PHE A 102 -5.80 2.41 -2.67
N SER A 103 -6.90 1.67 -2.71
CA SER A 103 -7.28 0.74 -1.64
C SER A 103 -6.27 -0.38 -1.45
N ASN A 104 -5.63 -0.85 -2.54
CA ASN A 104 -4.59 -1.88 -2.47
C ASN A 104 -3.38 -1.33 -1.72
N TYR A 105 -2.88 -0.14 -2.08
CA TYR A 105 -1.76 0.50 -1.38
C TYR A 105 -2.07 0.74 0.10
N LEU A 106 -3.29 1.16 0.42
CA LEU A 106 -3.70 1.35 1.81
C LEU A 106 -3.63 0.04 2.61
N LEU A 107 -4.16 -1.06 2.04
CA LEU A 107 -4.13 -2.37 2.69
C LEU A 107 -2.69 -2.91 2.83
N LEU A 108 -1.87 -2.79 1.78
CA LEU A 108 -0.46 -3.19 1.83
C LEU A 108 0.30 -2.40 2.90
N SER A 109 0.12 -1.08 2.93
CA SER A 109 0.77 -0.21 3.93
C SER A 109 0.36 -0.58 5.37
N GLN A 110 -0.89 -0.98 5.59
CA GLN A 110 -1.37 -1.46 6.89
C GLN A 110 -0.71 -2.78 7.30
N LEU A 111 -0.59 -3.73 6.36
CA LEU A 111 0.09 -5.00 6.59
C LEU A 111 1.57 -4.79 6.92
N GLU A 112 2.27 -3.98 6.14
CA GLU A 112 3.67 -3.62 6.37
C GLU A 112 3.87 -2.92 7.71
N HIS A 113 2.99 -1.97 8.04
CA HIS A 113 3.02 -1.31 9.34
C HIS A 113 2.83 -2.30 10.49
N ALA A 114 1.86 -3.22 10.40
CA ALA A 114 1.63 -4.23 11.43
C ALA A 114 2.84 -5.15 11.62
N LEU A 115 3.46 -5.58 10.51
CA LEU A 115 4.69 -6.36 10.53
C LEU A 115 5.81 -5.57 11.22
N LEU A 116 6.06 -4.33 10.83
CA LEU A 116 7.12 -3.50 11.43
C LEU A 116 6.84 -3.19 12.90
N ALA A 117 5.60 -2.89 13.27
CA ALA A 117 5.20 -2.62 14.64
C ALA A 117 5.50 -3.82 15.56
N HIS A 118 5.26 -5.06 15.10
CA HIS A 118 5.61 -6.26 15.86
C HIS A 118 7.11 -6.41 16.11
N HIS A 119 7.96 -5.91 15.20
CA HIS A 119 9.42 -6.03 15.31
C HIS A 119 10.05 -4.84 16.06
N VAL A 120 9.56 -3.62 15.86
CA VAL A 120 10.05 -2.40 16.51
C VAL A 120 9.51 -2.26 17.94
N LEU A 121 8.26 -2.69 18.17
CA LEU A 121 7.60 -2.71 19.49
C LEU A 121 7.55 -4.12 20.11
N GLY A 122 8.24 -5.10 19.51
CA GLY A 122 8.42 -6.43 20.12
C GLY A 122 8.85 -6.29 21.58
N PRO A 123 8.49 -7.23 22.48
CA PRO A 123 8.60 -7.03 23.91
C PRO A 123 10.04 -6.66 24.20
N ARG A 124 10.27 -5.37 24.50
CA ARG A 124 11.49 -4.94 25.14
C ARG A 124 11.49 -5.77 26.41
N ARG A 125 12.25 -6.87 26.41
CA ARG A 125 12.99 -7.24 27.59
C ARG A 125 13.87 -6.03 27.83
N LEU A 126 13.28 -5.02 28.44
CA LEU A 126 13.91 -4.16 29.41
C LEU A 126 14.47 -5.16 30.42
N ARG A 127 15.60 -5.77 30.08
CA ARG A 127 16.57 -6.19 31.05
C ARG A 127 16.99 -4.86 31.64
N ARG A 128 16.18 -4.37 32.59
CA ARG A 128 16.65 -3.45 33.59
C ARG A 128 17.89 -4.17 34.09
N LEU A 129 19.05 -3.67 33.66
CA LEU A 129 20.29 -4.03 34.26
C LEU A 129 20.09 -3.55 35.69
N ARG A 130 19.56 -4.44 36.54
CA ARG A 130 19.44 -4.16 37.96
C ARG A 130 20.91 -3.97 38.35
N PRO A 131 21.34 -2.76 38.75
CA PRO A 131 22.69 -2.63 39.25
C PRO A 131 22.80 -3.64 40.38
N ALA A 132 23.81 -4.51 40.30
CA ALA A 132 24.15 -5.37 41.42
C ALA A 132 24.22 -4.47 42.66
N PRO A 133 23.69 -4.88 43.83
CA PRO A 133 23.86 -4.09 45.03
C PRO A 133 25.37 -3.95 45.27
N ALA A 134 25.91 -2.78 44.94
CA ALA A 134 27.26 -2.41 45.33
C ALA A 134 27.24 -2.43 46.85
N GLN A 135 27.89 -3.44 47.43
CA GLN A 135 28.15 -3.46 48.86
C GLN A 135 29.12 -2.31 49.13
N LEU A 136 28.57 -1.14 49.47
CA LEU A 136 29.35 -0.03 49.93
C LEU A 136 29.90 -0.39 51.32
N PRO A 137 31.23 -0.37 51.54
CA PRO A 137 31.79 -0.48 52.87
C PRO A 137 31.30 0.72 53.70
N ARG A 138 30.76 0.42 54.90
CA ARG A 138 30.35 1.43 55.87
C ARG A 138 31.55 2.30 56.25
N ALA A 139 31.62 3.52 55.73
CA ALA A 139 32.45 4.57 56.30
C ALA A 139 31.71 5.19 57.49
N ARG A 140 32.25 4.96 58.70
CA ARG A 140 31.95 5.75 59.90
C ARG A 140 32.52 7.15 59.69
N GLY A 141 31.69 8.20 59.79
CA GLY A 141 32.18 9.58 59.76
C GLY A 141 31.06 10.63 59.77
N THR A 142 30.81 11.17 60.96
CA THR A 142 30.17 12.45 61.37
C THR A 142 29.20 13.22 60.42
N PRO A 143 28.05 13.71 60.93
CA PRO A 143 27.06 14.46 60.14
C PRO A 143 27.40 15.96 60.05
N PRO A 144 27.19 16.63 58.91
CA PRO A 144 27.11 18.08 58.84
C PRO A 144 25.65 18.56 58.97
N PRO A 145 25.45 19.84 59.34
CA PRO A 145 24.26 20.31 60.03
C PRO A 145 23.09 20.66 59.10
N TYR A 146 21.91 20.60 59.70
CA TYR A 146 20.62 20.99 59.15
C TYR A 146 20.59 22.43 58.63
N HIS A 147 20.18 22.62 57.37
CA HIS A 147 19.39 23.79 56.96
C HIS A 147 18.20 23.39 56.08
N ARG A 148 17.05 23.48 56.75
CA ARG A 148 15.65 23.69 56.31
C ARG A 148 15.58 24.66 55.10
N LEU A 149 14.81 24.42 54.04
CA LEU A 149 13.36 24.72 53.97
C LEU A 149 12.71 24.25 52.64
N ARG A 150 11.55 23.60 52.80
CA ARG A 150 10.24 23.77 52.11
C ARG A 150 10.20 24.02 50.59
N GLN A 151 9.66 23.07 49.82
CA GLN A 151 8.24 22.97 49.41
C GLN A 151 7.73 24.13 48.55
N LEU A 152 7.31 23.82 47.32
CA LEU A 152 6.05 24.32 46.73
C LEU A 152 5.58 23.34 45.64
N ARG A 153 4.67 22.44 46.02
CA ARG A 153 3.59 21.98 45.13
C ARG A 153 2.63 23.16 44.99
N HIS A 154 2.17 23.45 43.76
CA HIS A 154 0.74 23.51 43.40
C HIS A 154 0.43 24.45 42.22
N LEU A 155 -0.50 23.96 41.39
CA LEU A 155 -1.49 24.69 40.57
C LEU A 155 -1.03 25.32 39.24
N ARG A 156 -1.27 24.57 38.16
CA ARG A 156 -1.98 25.00 36.93
C ARG A 156 -2.49 23.71 36.27
N GLY A 157 -3.77 23.35 36.27
CA GLY A 157 -4.96 24.19 36.28
C GLY A 157 -5.15 24.79 34.89
N CYS A 158 -5.90 24.09 34.02
CA CYS A 158 -6.86 24.61 33.04
C CYS A 158 -7.14 23.55 31.95
N GLN A 159 -8.25 22.85 32.14
CA GLN A 159 -8.99 22.16 31.08
C GLN A 159 -9.74 23.18 30.22
N ARG A 160 -9.95 22.85 28.93
CA ARG A 160 -11.17 23.01 28.09
C ARG A 160 -10.79 23.23 26.59
N PRO A 161 -11.71 23.10 25.62
CA PRO A 161 -12.78 22.09 25.46
C PRO A 161 -12.97 21.60 24.00
N GLY A 162 -13.70 20.48 23.85
CA GLY A 162 -14.82 20.26 22.91
C GLY A 162 -14.63 20.40 21.39
N VAL A 163 -14.69 19.26 20.68
CA VAL A 163 -14.94 19.17 19.23
C VAL A 163 -16.31 18.49 19.02
N PRO A 164 -17.26 19.06 18.24
CA PRO A 164 -18.50 18.38 17.90
C PRO A 164 -18.33 17.45 16.67
N PRO A 165 -19.20 16.44 16.49
CA PRO A 165 -18.99 15.38 15.50
C PRO A 165 -19.53 15.74 14.10
N LEU A 166 -18.80 15.31 13.06
CA LEU A 166 -19.18 15.47 11.65
C LEU A 166 -20.37 14.57 11.28
N GLU A 167 -21.42 15.19 10.74
CA GLU A 167 -22.58 14.51 10.20
C GLU A 167 -22.28 13.73 8.90
N ARG A 168 -22.88 12.54 8.83
CA ARG A 168 -22.86 11.61 7.70
C ARG A 168 -23.59 12.21 6.48
N ARG A 169 -22.87 12.49 5.39
CA ARG A 169 -23.48 12.59 4.06
C ARG A 169 -23.27 11.29 3.27
N ARG A 170 -24.33 10.47 3.26
CA ARG A 170 -24.56 9.46 2.22
C ARG A 170 -25.07 10.19 0.97
N ARG A 171 -24.32 10.19 -0.13
CA ARG A 171 -24.90 10.22 -1.48
C ARG A 171 -24.05 9.35 -2.41
N ALA A 172 -24.77 8.49 -3.13
CA ALA A 172 -24.25 7.51 -4.06
C ALA A 172 -23.65 8.17 -5.30
N HIS A 173 -22.42 7.78 -5.68
CA HIS A 173 -21.89 8.04 -7.00
C HIS A 173 -22.02 6.78 -7.86
N ARG A 174 -23.03 6.85 -8.73
CA ARG A 174 -23.30 5.96 -9.83
C ARG A 174 -22.43 6.38 -11.00
N ALA A 175 -21.75 5.39 -11.60
CA ALA A 175 -21.30 5.32 -12.99
C ALA A 175 -20.46 6.47 -13.57
N TYR A 176 -19.20 6.14 -13.88
CA TYR A 176 -18.38 6.87 -14.84
C TYR A 176 -19.11 7.03 -16.17
N GLY A 177 -19.32 8.29 -16.56
CA GLY A 177 -19.88 8.68 -17.85
C GLY A 177 -19.65 10.17 -18.05
N VAL A 178 -18.48 10.54 -18.59
CA VAL A 178 -18.23 11.90 -19.08
C VAL A 178 -18.44 11.88 -20.60
N PRO A 179 -19.43 12.62 -21.14
CA PRO A 179 -19.66 12.70 -22.57
C PRO A 179 -18.64 13.62 -23.25
N HIS A 180 -18.19 13.21 -24.43
CA HIS A 180 -17.20 13.89 -25.26
C HIS A 180 -17.61 15.32 -25.65
N LEU A 181 -16.68 16.26 -25.48
CA LEU A 181 -16.67 17.55 -26.17
C LEU A 181 -16.60 17.33 -27.69
N ARG A 182 -17.64 17.73 -28.42
CA ARG A 182 -17.59 17.85 -29.88
C ARG A 182 -17.25 19.30 -30.26
N ARG A 183 -15.99 19.56 -30.60
CA ARG A 183 -15.55 20.76 -31.32
C ARG A 183 -15.81 20.57 -32.83
N GLY A 184 -16.56 21.50 -33.43
CA GLY A 184 -16.13 22.19 -34.66
C GLY A 184 -16.59 21.71 -36.04
N ARG A 185 -17.48 22.54 -36.63
CA ARG A 185 -17.45 23.17 -37.98
C ARG A 185 -17.84 22.38 -39.26
N ARG A 186 -18.76 23.07 -39.98
CA ARG A 186 -18.88 23.34 -41.44
C ARG A 186 -18.99 22.15 -42.40
N HIS A 187 -20.14 22.03 -43.07
CA HIS A 187 -20.38 22.64 -44.39
C HIS A 187 -21.88 22.86 -44.60
#